data_AF-A0A0C9ZBG0-F1
#
_entry.id   AF-A0A0C9ZBG0-F1
#
_cell.length_a   1.000
_cell.length_b   1.000
_cell.length_c   1.000
_cell.angle_alpha   90.00
_cell.angle_beta   90.00
_cell.angle_gamma   90.00
#
_symmetry.space_group_name_H-M   'P 1'
#
loop_
_entity.id
_entity.type
_entity.pdbx_description
1 polymer ?
#
loop_
_entity_poly.entity_id
_entity_poly.type
_entity_poly.pdbx_seq_one_letter_code
_entity_poly.pdbx_strand_id
1 'polypeptide(L)'
;MLFAGGPATEGPGMVVSNELKEPICSHCDIERDSVKHYKRAVKLYEGLAKWASNNGYVVDLFAGCLDQVGLLEMKSLPNFTNGVIVLSDWFATSNFQQSFLHIFNKDDQDFLEMGFNATFDVQVFFSFPHFV
;
A
#
# COMPACT_ATOMS: atom_id res chain seq x y z
N MET A 1 -5.14 -0.30 9.01
CA MET A 1 -4.71 1.10 8.87
C MET A 1 -3.37 1.35 9.57
N LEU A 2 -2.34 1.73 8.83
CA LEU A 2 -1.01 2.15 9.31
C LEU A 2 -0.86 3.66 9.12
N PHE A 3 -0.39 4.37 10.16
CA PHE A 3 0.01 5.78 10.06
C PHE A 3 1.52 5.87 10.24
N ALA A 4 2.23 6.32 9.20
CA ALA A 4 3.68 6.35 9.17
C ALA A 4 4.19 7.78 8.97
N GLY A 5 5.02 8.26 9.90
CA GLY A 5 5.62 9.60 9.86
C GLY A 5 7.04 9.62 9.29
N GLY A 6 7.51 8.52 8.70
CA GLY A 6 8.87 8.37 8.20
C GLY A 6 9.16 6.91 7.79
N PRO A 7 10.33 6.65 7.20
CA PRO A 7 10.70 5.33 6.71
C PRO A 7 11.00 4.37 7.85
N ALA A 8 10.83 3.07 7.60
CA ALA A 8 11.23 2.03 8.55
C ALA A 8 12.77 1.95 8.60
N THR A 9 13.36 2.28 9.74
CA THR A 9 14.83 2.28 9.93
C THR A 9 15.37 1.05 10.64
N GLU A 10 14.48 0.17 11.10
CA GLU A 10 14.81 -1.01 11.90
C GLU A 10 14.00 -2.22 11.44
N GLY A 11 14.56 -3.41 11.67
CA GLY A 11 13.86 -4.68 11.43
C GLY A 11 13.91 -5.18 9.99
N PRO A 12 13.11 -6.22 9.67
CA PRO A 12 13.26 -6.96 8.43
C PRO A 12 12.68 -6.23 7.20
N GLY A 13 11.84 -5.20 7.41
CA GLY A 13 11.27 -4.33 6.39
C GLY A 13 11.98 -2.97 6.27
N MET A 14 13.21 -2.86 6.77
CA MET A 14 14.00 -1.63 6.74
C MET A 14 14.12 -1.04 5.32
N VAL A 15 13.84 0.25 5.18
CA VAL A 15 13.86 1.02 3.93
C VAL A 15 15.16 1.81 3.81
N VAL A 16 15.64 2.37 4.92
CA VAL A 16 16.89 3.14 5.02
C VAL A 16 17.52 2.86 6.38
N SER A 17 18.84 2.96 6.53
CA SER A 17 19.46 2.85 7.85
C SER A 17 19.19 4.09 8.71
N ASN A 18 19.51 4.00 10.01
CA ASN A 18 19.41 5.13 10.93
C ASN A 18 20.56 6.16 10.74
N GLU A 19 21.53 5.89 9.87
CA GLU A 19 22.63 6.81 9.60
C GLU A 19 22.17 7.90 8.61
N LEU A 20 22.03 9.15 9.07
CA LEU A 20 21.62 10.29 8.21
C LEU A 20 22.56 10.57 7.02
N LYS A 21 23.75 9.97 7.00
CA LYS A 21 24.68 10.05 5.86
C LYS A 21 24.22 9.18 4.69
N GLU A 22 23.42 8.16 4.95
CA GLU A 22 22.80 7.32 3.93
C GLU A 22 21.52 7.99 3.43
N PRO A 23 21.46 8.42 2.17
CA PRO A 23 20.26 9.01 1.62
C PRO A 23 19.16 7.95 1.45
N ILE A 24 17.90 8.38 1.55
CA ILE A 24 16.78 7.53 1.14
C ILE A 24 16.88 7.27 -0.37
N CYS A 25 16.57 6.05 -0.78
CA CYS A 25 16.66 5.59 -2.16
C CYS A 25 15.93 6.53 -3.14
N SER A 26 16.59 6.88 -4.25
CA SER A 26 15.99 7.62 -5.35
C SER A 26 15.66 6.72 -6.55
N HIS A 27 14.90 7.23 -7.52
CA HIS A 27 14.67 6.53 -8.79
C HIS A 27 15.97 6.21 -9.55
N CYS A 28 16.93 7.15 -9.55
CA CYS A 28 18.24 6.94 -10.18
C CYS A 28 19.02 5.80 -9.53
N ASP A 29 18.90 5.61 -8.20
CA ASP A 29 19.57 4.53 -7.50
C ASP A 29 18.96 3.17 -7.86
N ILE A 30 17.64 3.11 -8.01
CA ILE A 30 16.92 1.90 -8.45
C ILE A 30 17.34 1.51 -9.86
N GLU A 31 17.40 2.47 -10.78
CA GLU A 31 17.83 2.22 -12.17
C GLU A 31 19.27 1.71 -12.26
N ARG A 32 20.14 2.16 -11.36
CA ARG A 32 21.56 1.75 -11.29
C ARG A 32 21.77 0.49 -10.44
N ASP A 33 20.71 -0.10 -9.91
CA ASP A 33 20.72 -1.21 -8.96
C ASP A 33 21.59 -0.95 -7.71
N SER A 34 21.78 0.33 -7.34
CA SER A 34 22.55 0.75 -6.17
C SER A 34 21.66 0.86 -4.92
N VAL A 35 20.84 -0.18 -4.68
CA VAL A 35 19.79 -0.18 -3.65
C VAL A 35 20.01 -1.26 -2.59
N LYS A 36 20.56 -0.88 -1.44
CA LYS A 36 20.97 -1.85 -0.39
C LYS A 36 19.78 -2.57 0.27
N HIS A 37 18.73 -1.82 0.60
CA HIS A 37 17.62 -2.31 1.42
C HIS A 37 16.40 -2.74 0.60
N TYR A 38 16.20 -2.11 -0.56
CA TYR A 38 15.01 -2.20 -1.39
C TYR A 38 14.52 -3.65 -1.64
N LYS A 39 15.37 -4.50 -2.23
CA LYS A 39 14.98 -5.87 -2.62
C LYS A 39 14.55 -6.73 -1.43
N ARG A 40 15.20 -6.55 -0.28
CA ARG A 40 14.88 -7.29 0.96
C ARG A 40 13.55 -6.80 1.54
N ALA A 41 13.35 -5.48 1.59
CA ALA A 41 12.13 -4.87 2.11
C ALA A 41 10.91 -5.24 1.24
N VAL A 42 11.02 -5.10 -0.08
CA VAL A 42 9.97 -5.49 -1.05
C VAL A 42 9.55 -6.94 -0.83
N LYS A 43 10.51 -7.87 -0.74
CA LYS A 43 10.21 -9.30 -0.54
C LYS A 43 9.44 -9.55 0.75
N LEU A 44 9.74 -8.82 1.82
CA LEU A 44 9.00 -8.92 3.07
C LEU A 44 7.57 -8.41 2.92
N TYR A 45 7.39 -7.20 2.40
CA TYR A 45 6.07 -6.59 2.27
C TYR A 45 5.18 -7.34 1.29
N GLU A 46 5.72 -7.88 0.20
CA GLU A 46 5.00 -8.80 -0.69
C GLU A 46 4.57 -10.09 0.02
N GLY A 47 5.42 -10.64 0.89
CA GLY A 47 5.07 -11.80 1.72
C GLY A 47 3.91 -11.50 2.66
N LEU A 48 3.95 -10.35 3.32
CA LEU A 48 2.88 -9.87 4.18
C LEU A 48 1.59 -9.58 3.41
N ALA A 49 1.69 -8.97 2.23
CA ALA A 49 0.56 -8.65 1.37
C ALA A 49 -0.20 -9.92 0.97
N LYS A 50 0.51 -10.96 0.52
CA LYS A 50 -0.09 -12.27 0.19
C LYS A 50 -0.73 -12.93 1.40
N TRP A 51 -0.08 -12.86 2.56
CA TRP A 51 -0.65 -13.41 3.79
C TRP A 51 -1.93 -12.65 4.17
N ALA A 52 -1.92 -11.33 4.16
CA ALA A 52 -3.07 -10.50 4.51
C ALA A 52 -4.24 -10.73 3.55
N SER A 53 -4.00 -10.71 2.24
CA SER A 53 -5.04 -10.92 1.23
C SER A 53 -5.69 -12.30 1.35
N ASN A 54 -4.91 -13.36 1.60
CA ASN A 54 -5.43 -14.71 1.73
C ASN A 54 -6.29 -14.92 2.98
N ASN A 55 -6.09 -14.11 4.03
CA ASN A 55 -6.88 -14.16 5.25
C ASN A 55 -8.05 -13.15 5.23
N GLY A 56 -8.25 -12.41 4.14
CA GLY A 56 -9.30 -11.40 4.03
C GLY A 56 -9.04 -10.13 4.86
N TYR A 57 -7.79 -9.84 5.21
CA TYR A 57 -7.40 -8.62 5.90
C TYR A 57 -7.10 -7.48 4.92
N VAL A 58 -7.41 -6.26 5.33
CA VAL A 58 -7.15 -5.02 4.58
C VAL A 58 -6.05 -4.20 5.26
N VAL A 59 -5.10 -3.69 4.47
CA VAL A 59 -4.00 -2.86 4.94
C VAL A 59 -4.01 -1.51 4.24
N ASP A 60 -4.45 -0.47 4.95
CA ASP A 60 -4.34 0.92 4.50
C ASP A 60 -3.04 1.57 4.97
N LEU A 61 -2.49 2.46 4.16
CA LEU A 61 -1.24 3.19 4.39
C LEU A 61 -1.48 4.70 4.37
N PHE A 62 -1.28 5.34 5.51
CA PHE A 62 -1.34 6.79 5.69
C PHE A 62 0.07 7.31 5.98
N ALA A 63 0.68 7.96 5.01
CA ALA A 63 2.01 8.55 5.13
C ALA A 63 1.89 10.06 5.39
N GLY A 64 2.48 10.53 6.49
CA GLY A 64 2.50 11.94 6.90
C GLY A 64 3.94 12.38 7.17
N CYS A 65 4.72 12.64 6.13
CA CYS A 65 6.14 12.95 6.23
C CYS A 65 6.58 13.92 5.13
N LEU A 66 7.50 14.83 5.45
CA LEU A 66 8.14 15.71 4.46
C LEU A 66 9.12 14.95 3.55
N ASP A 67 9.65 13.83 4.04
CA ASP A 67 10.53 12.92 3.32
C ASP A 67 9.78 11.65 2.87
N GLN A 68 10.50 10.74 2.22
CA GLN A 68 9.92 9.46 1.80
C GLN A 68 9.71 8.51 2.99
N VAL A 69 8.58 7.79 2.97
CA VAL A 69 8.19 6.81 4.01
C VAL A 69 8.52 5.36 3.62
N GLY A 70 8.95 5.12 2.37
CA GLY A 70 9.13 3.75 1.84
C GLY A 70 7.83 3.15 1.28
N LEU A 71 6.99 3.99 0.67
CA LEU A 71 5.77 3.53 0.01
C LEU A 71 6.06 2.58 -1.15
N LEU A 72 7.21 2.73 -1.81
CA LEU A 72 7.58 1.88 -2.93
C LEU A 72 7.74 0.42 -2.51
N GLU A 73 8.33 0.18 -1.35
CA GLU A 73 8.52 -1.13 -0.74
C GLU A 73 7.20 -1.68 -0.20
N MET A 74 6.36 -0.81 0.37
CA MET A 74 5.09 -1.19 1.02
C MET A 74 3.88 -1.28 0.08
N LYS A 75 3.97 -0.80 -1.16
CA LYS A 75 2.82 -0.66 -2.09
C LYS A 75 2.03 -1.95 -2.30
N SER A 76 2.66 -3.12 -2.15
CA SER A 76 2.01 -4.41 -2.35
C SER A 76 0.91 -4.67 -1.32
N LEU A 77 1.05 -4.15 -0.09
CA LEU A 77 0.08 -4.30 0.99
C LEU A 77 -1.32 -3.80 0.57
N PRO A 78 -1.52 -2.49 0.33
CA PRO A 78 -2.83 -1.96 -0.08
C PRO A 78 -3.24 -2.49 -1.47
N ASN A 79 -2.31 -2.67 -2.40
CA ASN A 79 -2.66 -3.14 -3.75
C ASN A 79 -3.25 -4.56 -3.77
N PHE A 80 -2.77 -5.47 -2.90
CA PHE A 80 -3.28 -6.84 -2.84
C PHE A 80 -4.54 -6.95 -2.00
N THR A 81 -4.70 -6.09 -0.99
CA THR A 81 -5.83 -6.15 -0.08
C THR A 81 -6.94 -5.15 -0.41
N ASN A 82 -6.80 -4.39 -1.48
CA ASN A 82 -7.67 -3.27 -1.84
C ASN A 82 -7.79 -2.20 -0.73
N GLY A 83 -6.67 -1.92 -0.05
CA GLY A 83 -6.56 -0.86 0.95
C GLY A 83 -6.22 0.50 0.34
N VAL A 84 -6.33 1.56 1.12
CA VAL A 84 -6.06 2.93 0.66
C VAL A 84 -4.59 3.32 0.87
N ILE A 85 -4.04 4.14 -0.04
CA ILE A 85 -2.79 4.88 0.18
C ILE A 85 -3.09 6.37 0.21
N VAL A 86 -2.77 7.04 1.31
CA VAL A 86 -2.81 8.50 1.42
C VAL A 86 -1.40 8.98 1.74
N LEU A 87 -0.84 9.82 0.87
CA LEU A 87 0.44 10.49 1.10
C LEU A 87 0.19 11.98 1.35
N SER A 88 0.67 12.48 2.48
CA SER A 88 0.69 13.89 2.83
C SER A 88 2.00 14.27 3.51
N ASP A 89 2.30 15.56 3.51
CA ASP A 89 3.49 16.09 4.19
C ASP A 89 3.36 16.04 5.73
N TRP A 90 2.13 16.14 6.22
CA TRP A 90 1.79 16.18 7.64
C TRP A 90 0.34 15.76 7.89
N PHE A 91 0.08 15.11 9.02
CA PHE A 91 -1.26 14.62 9.39
C PHE A 91 -2.25 15.74 9.77
N ALA A 92 -1.77 16.92 10.16
CA ALA A 92 -2.65 18.06 10.45
C ALA A 92 -3.05 18.87 9.21
N THR A 93 -2.60 18.49 8.01
CA THR A 93 -3.02 19.16 6.77
C THR A 93 -4.50 18.88 6.49
N SER A 94 -5.23 19.87 5.95
CA SER A 94 -6.64 19.69 5.59
C SER A 94 -6.85 18.56 4.58
N ASN A 95 -5.91 18.41 3.63
CA ASN A 95 -5.95 17.35 2.62
C ASN A 95 -5.93 15.96 3.26
N PHE A 96 -5.07 15.75 4.26
CA PHE A 96 -5.02 14.49 4.99
C PHE A 96 -6.33 14.25 5.77
N GLN A 97 -6.76 15.24 6.56
CA GLN A 97 -7.95 15.10 7.41
C GLN A 97 -9.21 14.81 6.59
N GLN A 98 -9.40 15.52 5.47
CA GLN A 98 -10.53 15.31 4.58
C GLN A 98 -10.46 13.93 3.91
N SER A 99 -9.29 13.53 3.40
CA SER A 99 -9.10 12.21 2.77
C SER A 99 -9.36 11.08 3.76
N PHE A 100 -8.88 11.22 5.00
CA PHE A 100 -9.10 10.25 6.06
C PHE A 100 -10.58 10.13 6.43
N LEU A 101 -11.28 11.25 6.60
CA LEU A 101 -12.72 11.25 6.90
C LEU A 101 -13.54 10.65 5.75
N HIS A 102 -13.15 10.89 4.50
CA HIS A 102 -13.85 10.38 3.32
C HIS A 102 -13.93 8.85 3.28
N ILE A 103 -12.93 8.15 3.82
CA ILE A 103 -12.92 6.69 3.91
C ILE A 103 -14.09 6.18 4.75
N PHE A 104 -14.55 6.97 5.73
CA PHE A 104 -15.68 6.64 6.60
C PHE A 104 -16.98 7.32 6.18
N ASN A 105 -17.07 7.71 4.90
CA ASN A 105 -18.33 8.17 4.34
C ASN A 105 -19.44 7.14 4.52
N LYS A 106 -20.65 7.66 4.65
CA LYS A 106 -21.84 6.89 4.84
C LYS A 106 -22.83 7.11 3.72
N ASP A 107 -23.59 6.08 3.40
CA ASP A 107 -24.69 6.12 2.45
C ASP A 107 -25.96 6.79 3.03
N ASP A 108 -27.01 6.86 2.21
CA ASP A 108 -28.32 7.41 2.61
C ASP A 108 -28.98 6.65 3.77
N GLN A 109 -28.48 5.45 4.10
CA GLN A 109 -28.97 4.59 5.17
C GLN A 109 -28.07 4.64 6.43
N ASP A 110 -27.08 5.55 6.46
CA ASP A 110 -26.10 5.73 7.55
C ASP A 110 -25.14 4.53 7.74
N PHE A 111 -24.97 3.68 6.72
CA PHE A 111 -23.95 2.62 6.70
C PHE A 111 -22.67 3.11 6.02
N LEU A 112 -21.53 2.58 6.45
CA LEU A 112 -20.25 2.90 5.80
C LEU A 112 -20.24 2.38 4.36
N GLU A 113 -19.76 3.20 3.41
CA GLU A 113 -19.68 2.85 1.98
C GLU A 113 -18.64 1.75 1.67
N MET A 114 -17.77 1.42 2.63
CA MET A 114 -16.73 0.40 2.47
C MET A 114 -17.29 -1.03 2.50
N GLY A 115 -16.82 -1.87 1.58
CA GLY A 115 -17.13 -3.30 1.53
C GLY A 115 -15.92 -4.15 1.92
N PHE A 116 -16.18 -5.28 2.59
CA PHE A 116 -15.15 -6.24 2.99
C PHE A 116 -15.47 -7.64 2.48
N ASN A 117 -14.42 -8.46 2.32
CA ASN A 117 -14.53 -9.88 1.93
C ASN A 117 -15.34 -10.12 0.64
N ALA A 118 -15.12 -9.28 -0.36
CA ALA A 118 -15.77 -9.40 -1.66
C ALA A 118 -15.18 -10.58 -2.46
N THR A 119 -16.05 -11.30 -3.17
CA THR A 119 -15.67 -12.31 -4.17
C THR A 119 -16.24 -11.88 -5.52
N PHE A 120 -15.42 -11.95 -6.58
CA PHE A 120 -15.81 -11.52 -7.92
C PHE A 120 -15.58 -12.67 -8.91
N ASP A 121 -16.67 -13.22 -9.43
CA ASP A 121 -16.65 -14.33 -10.39
C ASP A 121 -17.04 -13.85 -11.79
N VAL A 122 -16.26 -14.25 -12.81
CA VAL A 122 -16.52 -13.93 -14.23
C VAL A 122 -16.92 -15.19 -14.98
N GLN A 123 -18.13 -15.19 -15.56
CA GLN A 123 -18.62 -16.28 -16.40
C GLN A 123 -18.58 -15.87 -17.88
N VAL A 124 -18.00 -16.74 -18.73
CA VAL A 124 -17.93 -16.54 -20.18
C VAL A 124 -18.59 -17.70 -20.92
N PHE A 125 -19.29 -17.41 -22.02
CA PHE A 125 -19.89 -18.44 -22.87
C PHE A 125 -18.87 -19.01 -23.85
N PHE A 126 -18.77 -20.33 -23.93
CA PHE A 126 -18.04 -21.01 -25.00
C PHE A 126 -18.98 -21.22 -26.19
N SER A 127 -18.80 -20.43 -27.24
CA SER A 127 -19.39 -20.73 -28.55
C SER A 127 -18.53 -21.81 -29.22
N PHE A 128 -18.98 -23.07 -29.21
CA PHE A 128 -18.42 -24.09 -30.10
C PHE A 128 -18.70 -23.67 -31.55
N PRO A 129 -17.68 -23.48 -32.41
CA PRO A 129 -17.95 -23.36 -33.83
C PRO A 129 -18.51 -24.70 -34.30
N HIS A 130 -19.79 -24.71 -34.70
CA HIS A 130 -20.38 -25.84 -35.39
C HIS A 130 -19.54 -26.15 -36.64
N PHE A 131 -18.97 -27.35 -36.68
CA PHE A 131 -18.56 -28.00 -37.92
C PHE A 131 -19.77 -28.00 -38.87
N VAL A 132 -19.65 -27.30 -39.99
CA VAL A 132 -20.44 -27.50 -41.21
C VAL A 132 -19.46 -27.77 -42.32
#